data_AF-A0A1A8ZP92-F1
#
_entry.id   AF-A0A1A8ZP92-F1
#
_cell.length_a   1.000
_cell.length_b   1.000
_cell.length_c   1.000
_cell.angle_alpha   90.00
_cell.angle_beta   90.00
_cell.angle_gamma   90.00
#
_symmetry.space_group_name_H-M   'P 1'
#
loop_
_entity.id
_entity.type
_entity.pdbx_description
1 polymer ?
#
loop_
_entity_poly.entity_id
_entity_poly.type
_entity_poly.pdbx_seq_one_letter_code
_entity_poly.pdbx_strand_id
1 'polypeptide(L)'
;MTDYGHELAFGGFLTPSAGQPEQVVALAKLCEQAGLDLVTFQDHPYQPGFLDTWTLMSFVAAATSRVRLAGNVLNLPLRQPVVLARSVASLDLLTGGRVELGLGAGAFWEAIEAVGGRRLSPGQAVDALDEAIRVIREVWDAERRGMVRVEGEHYRVVGAKRGPAPAHPVGIWVGAYRPRMLRLVGRAADGWLPSLAYLSKGPAELPELNALIDEGAEAAGRDPRAVRRLLNVSGRFTRSSSGFLAGPPEQWVEELAALTLDHGVATFILGADDPTAIQLFAQEVAPAVRELVAAERVEPGSRARAAEEQREAVQAGGATALAVTPTPDPGVRLTDHRLWDESTRPAAPPAPAGHVYTPHAQAVGGHLVDVHDHLRQELAQVRDLLEQVKRGVVSAGAARAVLNQMTMRQNNWTLGAYCAAYCTVVTQHHGLEDNSIFPHLRRAEPGLGPVLDRLEAEHVVIHDVVEGVDRALVDLIRDPGDFTAVQQAVDVLTDTLLSHLSYEEREIVAPLARHGFYAGQV
;
A
#
# COMPACT_ATOMS: atom_id res chain seq x y z
N MET A 1 -22.79 11.84 -12.30
CA MET A 1 -21.72 10.91 -11.93
C MET A 1 -21.40 11.14 -10.47
N THR A 2 -21.46 10.07 -9.69
CA THR A 2 -21.16 10.04 -8.24
C THR A 2 -19.68 9.90 -7.95
N ASP A 3 -18.85 9.71 -8.98
CA ASP A 3 -17.40 9.79 -8.89
C ASP A 3 -16.97 11.22 -8.52
N TYR A 4 -16.61 11.41 -7.24
CA TYR A 4 -16.14 12.70 -6.70
C TYR A 4 -14.75 13.10 -7.23
N GLY A 5 -14.13 12.29 -8.10
CA GLY A 5 -12.85 12.59 -8.76
C GLY A 5 -11.64 12.48 -7.85
N HIS A 6 -11.78 11.85 -6.69
CA HIS A 6 -10.69 11.67 -5.73
C HIS A 6 -9.64 10.69 -6.28
N GLU A 7 -8.38 10.97 -5.97
CA GLU A 7 -7.28 10.02 -6.12
C GLU A 7 -7.57 8.79 -5.26
N LEU A 8 -7.31 7.59 -5.78
CA LEU A 8 -7.54 6.35 -5.04
C LEU A 8 -6.47 6.14 -3.97
N ALA A 9 -6.85 5.48 -2.87
CA ALA A 9 -5.91 5.01 -1.86
C ALA A 9 -6.32 3.61 -1.39
N PHE A 10 -5.33 2.79 -1.05
CA PHE A 10 -5.51 1.42 -0.60
C PHE A 10 -4.80 1.24 0.73
N GLY A 11 -5.42 0.52 1.66
CA GLY A 11 -4.85 0.34 2.98
C GLY A 11 -5.14 -1.02 3.60
N GLY A 12 -4.40 -1.31 4.67
CA GLY A 12 -4.63 -2.46 5.55
C GLY A 12 -5.34 -2.04 6.83
N PHE A 13 -6.26 -2.87 7.30
CA PHE A 13 -6.86 -2.77 8.63
C PHE A 13 -6.46 -4.01 9.43
N LEU A 14 -5.46 -3.82 10.29
CA LEU A 14 -4.80 -4.89 11.03
C LEU A 14 -5.38 -5.02 12.44
N THR A 15 -5.50 -6.26 12.92
CA THR A 15 -5.88 -6.53 14.30
C THR A 15 -4.73 -6.15 15.24
N PRO A 16 -4.93 -5.28 16.24
CA PRO A 16 -3.88 -4.85 17.16
C PRO A 16 -3.62 -5.90 18.25
N SER A 17 -3.39 -7.17 17.88
CA SER A 17 -3.25 -8.28 18.81
C SER A 17 -2.08 -8.10 19.78
N ALA A 18 -2.36 -8.16 21.09
CA ALA A 18 -1.33 -8.19 22.14
C ALA A 18 -0.70 -9.58 22.32
N GLY A 19 -1.30 -10.63 21.74
CA GLY A 19 -0.78 -11.98 21.82
C GLY A 19 0.41 -12.23 20.89
N GLN A 20 0.53 -11.45 19.81
CA GLN A 20 1.62 -11.52 18.82
C GLN A 20 1.98 -10.10 18.35
N PRO A 21 2.46 -9.22 19.25
CA PRO A 21 2.65 -7.80 18.96
C PRO A 21 3.68 -7.54 17.84
N GLU A 22 4.73 -8.36 17.78
CA GLU A 22 5.72 -8.35 16.70
C GLU A 22 5.12 -8.65 15.33
N GLN A 23 4.13 -9.54 15.26
CA GLN A 23 3.44 -9.89 14.02
C GLN A 23 2.64 -8.70 13.50
N VAL A 24 1.97 -7.94 14.38
CA VAL A 24 1.20 -6.74 13.99
C VAL A 24 2.12 -5.70 13.33
N VAL A 25 3.31 -5.48 13.90
CA VAL A 25 4.30 -4.56 13.34
C VAL A 25 4.86 -5.09 12.02
N ALA A 26 5.11 -6.41 11.92
CA ALA A 26 5.56 -7.04 10.67
C ALA A 26 4.52 -6.90 9.56
N LEU A 27 3.23 -7.08 9.86
CA LEU A 27 2.14 -6.89 8.90
C LEU A 27 2.01 -5.42 8.47
N ALA A 28 2.23 -4.46 9.37
CA ALA A 28 2.24 -3.04 9.01
C ALA A 28 3.41 -2.70 8.06
N LYS A 29 4.59 -3.28 8.31
CA LYS A 29 5.72 -3.18 7.38
C LYS A 29 5.43 -3.87 6.05
N LEU A 30 4.77 -5.02 6.06
CA LEU A 30 4.35 -5.71 4.85
C LEU A 30 3.40 -4.85 4.02
N CYS A 31 2.43 -4.18 4.64
CA CYS A 31 1.56 -3.24 3.94
C CYS A 31 2.36 -2.13 3.24
N GLU A 32 3.37 -1.58 3.91
CA GLU A 32 4.30 -0.61 3.30
C GLU A 32 5.11 -1.23 2.17
N GLN A 33 5.67 -2.42 2.36
CA GLN A 33 6.50 -3.08 1.36
C GLN A 33 5.70 -3.46 0.12
N ALA A 34 4.46 -3.90 0.29
CA ALA A 34 3.57 -4.30 -0.78
C ALA A 34 2.94 -3.12 -1.55
N GLY A 35 3.17 -1.88 -1.11
CA GLY A 35 2.74 -0.68 -1.83
C GLY A 35 1.43 -0.05 -1.36
N LEU A 36 0.87 -0.46 -0.22
CA LEU A 36 -0.32 0.20 0.34
C LEU A 36 0.00 1.64 0.81
N ASP A 37 -1.02 2.50 0.79
CA ASP A 37 -0.92 3.92 1.13
C ASP A 37 -1.16 4.17 2.63
N LEU A 38 -1.88 3.26 3.29
CA LEU A 38 -2.45 3.47 4.63
C LEU A 38 -2.43 2.17 5.44
N VAL A 39 -2.08 2.25 6.71
CA VAL A 39 -2.28 1.17 7.69
C VAL A 39 -3.14 1.70 8.83
N THR A 40 -4.14 0.92 9.21
CA THR A 40 -5.11 1.31 10.24
C THR A 40 -5.32 0.25 11.30
N PHE A 41 -5.74 0.70 12.48
CA PHE A 41 -5.92 -0.16 13.66
C PHE A 41 -7.17 0.25 14.44
N GLN A 42 -7.91 -0.73 14.95
CA GLN A 42 -9.09 -0.46 15.77
C GLN A 42 -8.69 0.00 17.17
N ASP A 43 -9.49 0.88 17.77
CA ASP A 43 -9.27 1.38 19.14
C ASP A 43 -10.35 0.88 20.09
N HIS A 44 -10.03 -0.20 20.80
CA HIS A 44 -10.89 -0.78 21.82
C HIS A 44 -10.09 -0.92 23.12
N PRO A 45 -9.82 0.18 23.86
CA PRO A 45 -8.97 0.16 25.05
C PRO A 45 -9.43 -0.80 26.17
N TYR A 46 -10.71 -1.18 26.15
CA TYR A 46 -11.32 -2.14 27.08
C TYR A 46 -11.13 -3.61 26.66
N GLN A 47 -10.51 -3.90 25.51
CA GLN A 47 -10.22 -5.26 25.07
C GLN A 47 -8.82 -5.67 25.53
N PRO A 48 -8.69 -6.58 26.51
CA PRO A 48 -7.38 -6.94 27.07
C PRO A 48 -6.47 -7.70 26.10
N GLY A 49 -7.04 -8.28 25.04
CA GLY A 49 -6.30 -8.95 23.97
C GLY A 49 -5.68 -7.99 22.95
N PHE A 50 -5.91 -6.69 23.06
CA PHE A 50 -5.38 -5.69 22.13
C PHE A 50 -4.31 -4.81 22.77
N LEU A 51 -3.35 -4.39 21.95
CA LEU A 51 -2.44 -3.30 22.26
C LEU A 51 -3.22 -1.99 22.32
N ASP A 52 -2.75 -1.03 23.13
CA ASP A 52 -3.24 0.35 23.01
C ASP A 52 -2.90 0.88 21.62
N THR A 53 -3.93 1.28 20.90
CA THR A 53 -3.85 1.66 19.48
C THR A 53 -2.94 2.86 19.25
N TRP A 54 -2.95 3.84 20.16
CA TRP A 54 -2.12 5.03 20.01
C TRP A 54 -0.62 4.69 20.21
N THR A 55 -0.31 3.84 21.18
CA THR A 55 1.03 3.31 21.41
C THR A 55 1.51 2.48 20.23
N LEU A 56 0.67 1.57 19.72
CA LEU A 56 0.98 0.75 18.54
C LEU A 56 1.23 1.62 17.31
N MET A 57 0.34 2.59 17.02
CA MET A 57 0.52 3.52 15.90
C MET A 57 1.85 4.28 16.02
N SER A 58 2.22 4.73 17.22
CA SER A 58 3.48 5.44 17.44
C SER A 58 4.71 4.54 17.21
N PHE A 59 4.61 3.26 17.58
CA PHE A 59 5.67 2.27 17.34
C PHE A 59 5.80 1.93 15.84
N VAL A 60 4.68 1.69 15.17
CA VAL A 60 4.63 1.43 13.72
C VAL A 60 5.12 2.65 12.94
N ALA A 61 4.77 3.86 13.37
CA ALA A 61 5.27 5.11 12.80
C ALA A 61 6.78 5.20 12.79
N ALA A 62 7.45 4.78 13.86
CA ALA A 62 8.91 4.73 13.94
C ALA A 62 9.52 3.57 13.11
N ALA A 63 8.75 2.53 12.84
CA ALA A 63 9.17 1.33 12.13
C ALA A 63 8.85 1.35 10.61
N THR A 64 8.21 2.41 10.13
CA THR A 64 7.77 2.61 8.73
C THR A 64 8.12 4.02 8.27
N SER A 65 8.20 4.23 6.97
CA SER A 65 8.74 5.47 6.38
C SER A 65 7.75 6.24 5.49
N ARG A 66 6.76 5.54 4.90
CA ARG A 66 5.89 6.05 3.84
C ARG A 66 4.41 5.90 4.15
N VAL A 67 3.98 4.76 4.70
CA VAL A 67 2.55 4.50 4.93
C VAL A 67 1.97 5.53 5.87
N ARG A 68 0.75 5.97 5.54
CA ARG A 68 -0.06 6.77 6.44
C ARG A 68 -0.62 5.89 7.54
N LEU A 69 -0.91 6.48 8.70
CA LEU A 69 -1.37 5.77 9.89
C LEU A 69 -2.64 6.42 10.43
N ALA A 70 -3.65 5.61 10.71
CA ALA A 70 -4.89 6.09 11.32
C ALA A 70 -5.49 5.09 12.29
N GLY A 71 -6.20 5.59 13.29
CA GLY A 71 -7.16 4.76 14.02
C GLY A 71 -8.39 4.48 13.14
N ASN A 72 -8.97 3.29 13.24
CA ASN A 72 -10.14 2.87 12.47
C ASN A 72 -11.20 2.23 13.39
N VAL A 73 -11.98 3.03 14.13
CA VAL A 73 -11.74 4.46 14.44
C VAL A 73 -11.35 4.60 15.90
N LEU A 74 -10.71 5.71 16.28
CA LEU A 74 -10.37 6.00 17.68
C LEU A 74 -11.63 6.17 18.53
N ASN A 75 -11.58 5.67 19.77
CA ASN A 75 -12.70 5.71 20.70
C ASN A 75 -12.75 7.07 21.41
N LEU A 76 -13.47 8.04 20.83
CA LEU A 76 -13.55 9.40 21.37
C LEU A 76 -13.98 9.45 22.86
N PRO A 77 -14.95 8.65 23.35
CA PRO A 77 -15.32 8.65 24.76
C PRO A 77 -14.15 8.42 25.74
N LEU A 78 -13.07 7.78 25.29
CA LEU A 78 -11.87 7.48 26.09
C LEU A 78 -10.66 8.35 25.70
N ARG A 79 -10.82 9.32 24.79
CA ARG A 79 -9.73 10.18 24.29
C ARG A 79 -10.15 11.66 24.45
N GLN A 80 -9.52 12.38 25.38
CA GLN A 80 -9.86 13.79 25.62
C GLN A 80 -9.47 14.65 24.39
N PRO A 81 -10.37 15.48 23.82
CA PRO A 81 -10.13 16.11 22.50
C PRO A 81 -8.92 17.04 22.38
N VAL A 82 -8.57 17.80 23.43
CA VAL A 82 -7.39 18.69 23.41
C VAL A 82 -6.11 17.86 23.46
N VAL A 83 -6.07 16.81 24.28
CA VAL A 83 -4.95 15.88 24.35
C VAL A 83 -4.82 15.15 23.03
N LEU A 84 -5.92 14.63 22.48
CA LEU A 84 -5.95 13.94 21.20
C LEU A 84 -5.44 14.84 20.06
N ALA A 85 -5.91 16.09 19.98
CA ALA A 85 -5.42 17.05 18.99
C ALA A 85 -3.90 17.25 19.06
N ARG A 86 -3.36 17.41 20.28
CA ARG A 86 -1.91 17.55 20.48
C ARG A 86 -1.15 16.27 20.14
N SER A 87 -1.68 15.12 20.52
CA SER A 87 -1.06 13.82 20.21
C SER A 87 -0.99 13.60 18.70
N VAL A 88 -2.09 13.85 17.98
CA VAL A 88 -2.14 13.74 16.51
C VAL A 88 -1.13 14.69 15.87
N ALA A 89 -1.14 15.97 16.23
CA ALA A 89 -0.19 16.93 15.68
C ALA A 89 1.27 16.55 15.99
N SER A 90 1.54 16.02 17.18
CA SER A 90 2.89 15.59 17.56
C SER A 90 3.34 14.38 16.74
N LEU A 91 2.51 13.36 16.60
CA LEU A 91 2.85 12.19 15.79
C LEU A 91 2.96 12.56 14.30
N ASP A 92 2.11 13.48 13.82
CA ASP A 92 2.19 13.96 12.44
C ASP A 92 3.51 14.70 12.16
N LEU A 93 3.96 15.55 13.09
CA LEU A 93 5.26 16.21 13.03
C LEU A 93 6.43 15.20 13.07
N LEU A 94 6.35 14.19 13.94
CA LEU A 94 7.38 13.15 14.05
C LEU A 94 7.47 12.27 12.81
N THR A 95 6.35 12.06 12.13
CA THR A 95 6.27 11.22 10.92
C THR A 95 6.49 11.98 9.62
N GLY A 96 6.54 13.31 9.67
CA GLY A 96 6.65 14.15 8.47
C GLY A 96 5.35 14.24 7.67
N GLY A 97 4.18 14.13 8.30
CA GLY A 97 2.89 14.29 7.62
C GLY A 97 2.16 12.99 7.27
N ARG A 98 2.29 11.93 8.07
CA ARG A 98 1.71 10.61 7.76
C ARG A 98 0.50 10.24 8.62
N VAL A 99 -0.02 11.11 9.48
CA VAL A 99 -1.09 10.73 10.42
C VAL A 99 -2.45 11.23 9.97
N GLU A 100 -3.44 10.35 9.99
CA GLU A 100 -4.85 10.69 9.77
C GLU A 100 -5.69 10.38 11.02
N LEU A 101 -6.77 11.13 11.24
CA LEU A 101 -7.60 10.99 12.44
C LEU A 101 -8.93 10.32 12.12
N GLY A 102 -8.99 8.99 12.23
CA GLY A 102 -10.27 8.28 12.30
C GLY A 102 -10.89 8.38 13.70
N LEU A 103 -12.13 8.85 13.79
CA LEU A 103 -12.81 9.16 15.05
C LEU A 103 -14.22 8.55 15.11
N GLY A 104 -14.51 7.86 16.22
CA GLY A 104 -15.82 7.26 16.48
C GLY A 104 -16.46 7.79 17.76
N ALA A 105 -17.78 7.96 17.74
CA ALA A 105 -18.55 8.44 18.90
C ALA A 105 -18.68 7.41 20.05
N GLY A 106 -18.20 6.18 19.85
CA GLY A 106 -18.35 5.04 20.78
C GLY A 106 -19.55 4.15 20.45
N ALA A 107 -19.36 2.83 20.54
CA ALA A 107 -20.40 1.83 20.25
C ALA A 107 -20.68 0.89 21.44
N PHE A 108 -19.64 0.50 22.18
CA PHE A 108 -19.73 -0.49 23.26
C PHE A 108 -19.79 0.20 24.63
N TRP A 109 -20.93 0.83 24.93
CA TRP A 109 -21.06 1.72 26.09
C TRP A 109 -20.81 1.04 27.45
N GLU A 110 -21.20 -0.23 27.61
CA GLU A 110 -20.93 -0.96 28.86
C GLU A 110 -19.42 -1.10 29.13
N ALA A 111 -18.66 -1.45 28.10
CA ALA A 111 -17.20 -1.60 28.20
C ALA A 111 -16.49 -0.25 28.33
N ILE A 112 -16.97 0.78 27.62
CA ILE A 112 -16.47 2.17 27.73
C ILE A 112 -16.67 2.70 29.16
N GLU A 113 -17.86 2.53 29.72
CA GLU A 113 -18.20 2.97 31.08
C GLU A 113 -17.39 2.21 32.14
N ALA A 114 -17.17 0.91 31.95
CA ALA A 114 -16.37 0.09 32.86
C ALA A 114 -14.91 0.57 33.02
N VAL A 115 -14.35 1.25 32.01
CA VAL A 115 -12.99 1.81 32.04
C VAL A 115 -12.97 3.33 32.25
N GLY A 116 -14.08 3.91 32.71
CA GLY A 116 -14.17 5.31 33.14
C GLY A 116 -14.66 6.29 32.08
N GLY A 117 -15.14 5.81 30.92
CA GLY A 117 -15.76 6.64 29.90
C GLY A 117 -17.15 7.15 30.34
N ARG A 118 -17.47 8.41 30.01
CA ARG A 118 -18.80 8.98 30.29
C ARG A 118 -19.83 8.39 29.32
N ARG A 119 -20.83 7.68 29.83
CA ARG A 119 -21.96 7.20 29.03
C ARG A 119 -22.80 8.37 28.49
N LEU A 120 -23.07 8.35 27.20
CA LEU A 120 -23.92 9.33 26.51
C LEU A 120 -25.08 8.63 25.82
N SER A 121 -26.22 9.32 25.70
CA SER A 121 -27.28 8.88 24.78
C SER A 121 -26.79 8.98 23.33
N PRO A 122 -27.40 8.27 22.36
CA PRO A 122 -27.00 8.36 20.96
C PRO A 122 -27.00 9.79 20.39
N GLY A 123 -27.96 10.61 20.81
CA GLY A 123 -28.01 12.02 20.39
C GLY A 123 -26.85 12.84 20.96
N GLN A 124 -26.61 12.72 22.27
CA GLN A 124 -25.50 13.38 22.95
C GLN A 124 -24.13 12.91 22.42
N ALA A 125 -24.00 11.66 22.00
CA ALA A 125 -22.75 11.16 21.41
C ALA A 125 -22.44 11.85 20.06
N VAL A 126 -23.46 12.16 19.26
CA VAL A 126 -23.30 12.96 18.03
C VAL A 126 -22.91 14.40 18.35
N ASP A 127 -23.55 15.01 19.35
CA ASP A 127 -23.25 16.38 19.79
C ASP A 127 -21.82 16.48 20.36
N ALA A 128 -21.41 15.50 21.17
CA ALA A 128 -20.06 15.41 21.70
C ALA A 128 -19.02 15.24 20.59
N LEU A 129 -19.32 14.48 19.54
CA LEU A 129 -18.43 14.34 18.39
C LEU A 129 -18.27 15.66 17.61
N ASP A 130 -19.36 16.38 17.35
CA ASP A 130 -19.30 17.72 16.71
C ASP A 130 -18.44 18.69 17.53
N GLU A 131 -18.69 18.76 18.84
CA GLU A 131 -17.89 19.58 19.76
C GLU A 131 -16.41 19.17 19.77
N ALA A 132 -16.10 17.88 19.78
CA ALA A 132 -14.73 17.39 19.74
C ALA A 132 -14.02 17.79 18.45
N ILE A 133 -14.67 17.67 17.29
CA ILE A 133 -14.11 18.09 15.99
C ILE A 133 -13.80 19.59 16.01
N ARG A 134 -14.70 20.42 16.55
CA ARG A 134 -14.45 21.87 16.71
C ARG A 134 -13.26 22.13 17.64
N VAL A 135 -13.19 21.46 18.79
CA VAL A 135 -12.04 21.59 19.71
C VAL A 135 -10.73 21.23 19.00
N ILE A 136 -10.70 20.12 18.27
CA ILE A 136 -9.50 19.64 17.57
C ILE A 136 -9.04 20.67 16.53
N ARG A 137 -9.95 21.15 15.67
CA ARG A 137 -9.63 22.17 14.66
C ARG A 137 -9.19 23.50 15.29
N GLU A 138 -9.82 23.92 16.39
CA GLU A 138 -9.38 25.11 17.13
C GLU A 138 -7.97 24.94 17.72
N VAL A 139 -7.63 23.76 18.23
CA VAL A 139 -6.28 23.50 18.75
C VAL A 139 -5.25 23.56 17.62
N TRP A 140 -5.54 23.03 16.44
CA TRP A 140 -4.61 23.02 15.31
C TRP A 140 -4.44 24.34 14.57
N ASP A 141 -5.39 25.28 14.69
CA ASP A 141 -5.28 26.62 14.09
C ASP A 141 -4.27 27.51 14.86
N ALA A 142 -2.98 27.15 14.79
CA ALA A 142 -1.93 27.83 15.53
C ALA A 142 -1.66 29.27 15.05
N GLU A 143 -2.12 29.64 13.85
CA GLU A 143 -1.96 30.98 13.28
C GLU A 143 -2.97 31.97 13.86
N ARG A 144 -4.15 31.50 14.27
CA ARG A 144 -5.18 32.35 14.86
C ARG A 144 -4.75 32.89 16.22
N ARG A 145 -4.74 34.22 16.34
CA ARG A 145 -4.46 34.91 17.60
C ARG A 145 -5.52 34.61 18.66
N GLY A 146 -5.08 34.53 19.92
CA GLY A 146 -5.94 34.28 21.08
C GLY A 146 -5.94 32.82 21.53
N MET A 147 -6.74 32.52 22.54
CA MET A 147 -6.86 31.18 23.11
C MET A 147 -8.03 30.42 22.47
N VAL A 148 -8.01 29.09 22.56
CA VAL A 148 -9.15 28.24 22.20
C VAL A 148 -10.34 28.57 23.08
N ARG A 149 -11.50 28.77 22.45
CA ARG A 149 -12.78 28.96 23.12
C ARG A 149 -13.86 28.13 22.44
N VAL A 150 -14.19 26.99 23.06
CA VAL A 150 -15.34 26.14 22.70
C VAL A 150 -16.17 25.95 23.96
N GLU A 151 -17.41 26.42 23.93
CA GLU A 151 -18.37 26.30 25.03
C GLU A 151 -19.38 25.18 24.76
N GLY A 152 -18.86 23.97 24.55
CA GLY A 152 -19.67 22.77 24.37
C GLY A 152 -20.28 22.26 25.69
N GLU A 153 -21.41 21.57 25.59
CA GLU A 153 -22.05 20.87 26.72
C GLU A 153 -21.23 19.65 27.15
N HIS A 154 -20.60 18.97 26.19
CA HIS A 154 -19.86 17.75 26.40
C HIS A 154 -18.34 18.00 26.49
N TYR A 155 -17.81 18.92 25.70
CA TYR A 155 -16.40 19.32 25.69
C TYR A 155 -16.26 20.84 25.73
N ARG A 156 -15.98 21.36 26.93
CA ARG A 156 -15.74 22.78 27.18
C ARG A 156 -14.24 23.07 27.27
N VAL A 157 -13.76 23.99 26.45
CA VAL A 157 -12.38 24.47 26.44
C VAL A 157 -12.38 26.00 26.40
N VAL A 158 -11.93 26.64 27.48
CA VAL A 158 -11.88 28.10 27.59
C VAL A 158 -10.49 28.50 28.08
N GLY A 159 -9.69 29.09 27.20
CA GLY A 159 -8.36 29.61 27.56
C GLY A 159 -7.19 28.64 27.33
N ALA A 160 -7.39 27.55 26.59
CA ALA A 160 -6.26 26.70 26.19
C ALA A 160 -5.42 27.40 25.10
N LYS A 161 -4.09 27.28 25.19
CA LYS A 161 -3.21 27.69 24.09
C LYS A 161 -3.38 26.75 22.90
N ARG A 162 -3.40 27.34 21.70
CA ARG A 162 -3.38 26.62 20.42
C ARG A 162 -2.02 25.97 20.21
N GLY A 163 -1.98 24.97 19.35
CA GLY A 163 -0.80 24.27 18.92
C GLY A 163 -0.40 23.03 19.74
N PRO A 164 0.56 22.25 19.22
CA PRO A 164 1.21 22.45 17.92
C PRO A 164 0.24 22.24 16.74
N ALA A 165 0.49 22.90 15.62
CA ALA A 165 -0.19 22.58 14.37
C ALA A 165 0.45 21.30 13.79
N PRO A 166 -0.33 20.43 13.13
CA PRO A 166 0.20 19.27 12.42
C PRO A 166 1.11 19.68 11.25
N ALA A 167 1.94 18.76 10.77
CA ALA A 167 2.84 18.98 9.64
C ALA A 167 2.08 19.13 8.32
N HIS A 168 0.89 18.53 8.22
CA HIS A 168 -0.02 18.68 7.09
C HIS A 168 -1.48 18.86 7.55
N PRO A 169 -2.40 19.24 6.65
CA PRO A 169 -3.83 19.27 6.94
C PRO A 169 -4.41 17.88 7.22
N VAL A 170 -4.24 17.38 8.45
CA VAL A 170 -4.71 16.06 8.90
C VAL A 170 -6.22 15.94 8.67
N GLY A 171 -6.61 14.90 7.93
CA GLY A 171 -8.02 14.60 7.71
C GLY A 171 -8.69 14.01 8.94
N ILE A 172 -9.92 14.44 9.21
CA ILE A 172 -10.79 13.85 10.24
C ILE A 172 -11.81 12.93 9.55
N TRP A 173 -11.65 11.61 9.74
CA TRP A 173 -12.54 10.60 9.18
C TRP A 173 -13.48 10.07 10.25
N VAL A 174 -14.76 9.89 9.92
CA VAL A 174 -15.76 9.48 10.90
C VAL A 174 -16.48 8.21 10.47
N GLY A 175 -16.54 7.24 11.37
CA GLY A 175 -17.39 6.05 11.22
C GLY A 175 -18.84 6.38 11.55
N ALA A 176 -19.73 6.30 10.56
CA ALA A 176 -21.13 6.73 10.69
C ALA A 176 -22.08 5.86 9.86
N TYR A 177 -23.28 5.63 10.40
CA TYR A 177 -24.33 4.81 9.75
C TYR A 177 -25.74 5.39 9.87
N ARG A 178 -25.94 6.40 10.73
CA ARG A 178 -27.27 6.94 11.04
C ARG A 178 -27.42 8.36 10.47
N PRO A 179 -28.61 8.78 10.02
CA PRO A 179 -28.79 10.02 9.27
C PRO A 179 -28.23 11.28 9.94
N ARG A 180 -28.45 11.44 11.25
CA ARG A 180 -27.91 12.58 12.00
C ARG A 180 -26.37 12.62 11.99
N MET A 181 -25.73 11.46 12.11
CA MET A 181 -24.27 11.35 12.09
C MET A 181 -23.72 11.60 10.67
N LEU A 182 -24.37 11.05 9.64
CA LEU A 182 -23.97 11.26 8.24
C LEU A 182 -24.04 12.75 7.83
N ARG A 183 -25.07 13.48 8.27
CA ARG A 183 -25.12 14.94 8.08
C ARG A 183 -24.01 15.68 8.84
N LEU A 184 -23.60 15.19 10.02
CA LEU A 184 -22.45 15.74 10.74
C LEU A 184 -21.14 15.50 9.96
N VAL A 185 -20.98 14.31 9.37
CA VAL A 185 -19.83 14.00 8.49
C VAL A 185 -19.73 15.04 7.38
N GLY A 186 -20.82 15.27 6.65
CA GLY A 186 -20.91 16.29 5.60
C GLY A 186 -20.54 17.68 6.09
N ARG A 187 -21.08 18.08 7.25
CA ARG A 187 -20.88 19.41 7.82
C ARG A 187 -19.45 19.67 8.32
N ALA A 188 -18.79 18.68 8.93
CA ALA A 188 -17.61 18.94 9.77
C ALA A 188 -16.40 18.01 9.57
N ALA A 189 -16.57 16.85 8.95
CA ALA A 189 -15.51 15.87 8.73
C ALA A 189 -14.89 16.00 7.33
N ASP A 190 -13.75 15.35 7.12
CA ASP A 190 -13.02 15.29 5.85
C ASP A 190 -13.14 13.92 5.17
N GLY A 191 -13.66 12.91 5.89
CA GLY A 191 -13.90 11.58 5.35
C GLY A 191 -15.02 10.82 6.06
N TRP A 192 -15.67 9.93 5.32
CA TRP A 192 -16.61 8.94 5.83
C TRP A 192 -15.97 7.55 5.77
N LEU A 193 -15.90 6.85 6.89
CA LEU A 193 -15.23 5.54 7.01
C LEU A 193 -16.19 4.46 7.56
N PRO A 194 -17.15 3.96 6.76
CA PRO A 194 -17.94 2.79 7.08
C PRO A 194 -17.16 1.48 6.82
N SER A 195 -17.55 0.43 7.52
CA SER A 195 -17.29 -0.96 7.14
C SER A 195 -18.42 -1.56 6.34
N LEU A 196 -18.08 -2.21 5.22
CA LEU A 196 -19.03 -2.87 4.32
C LEU A 196 -19.91 -3.90 5.06
N ALA A 197 -19.33 -4.66 5.99
CA ALA A 197 -20.04 -5.65 6.79
C ALA A 197 -21.18 -5.08 7.65
N TYR A 198 -21.22 -3.77 7.87
CA TYR A 198 -22.28 -3.10 8.62
C TYR A 198 -23.31 -2.41 7.72
N LEU A 199 -23.16 -2.50 6.40
CA LEU A 199 -24.18 -2.09 5.43
C LEU A 199 -25.13 -3.25 5.19
N SER A 200 -26.35 -3.12 5.70
CA SER A 200 -27.34 -4.20 5.69
C SER A 200 -27.76 -4.65 4.29
N LYS A 201 -27.71 -3.72 3.32
CA LYS A 201 -28.01 -3.98 1.90
C LYS A 201 -26.73 -4.03 1.04
N GLY A 202 -25.56 -4.16 1.68
CA GLY A 202 -24.27 -4.10 1.00
C GLY A 202 -24.05 -2.77 0.27
N PRO A 203 -23.33 -2.78 -0.87
CA PRO A 203 -23.04 -1.56 -1.65
C PRO A 203 -24.26 -0.76 -2.10
N ALA A 204 -25.41 -1.42 -2.27
CA ALA A 204 -26.65 -0.76 -2.72
C ALA A 204 -27.18 0.29 -1.72
N GLU A 205 -26.68 0.30 -0.48
CA GLU A 205 -27.02 1.32 0.52
C GLU A 205 -26.23 2.63 0.31
N LEU A 206 -25.07 2.58 -0.37
CA LEU A 206 -24.15 3.72 -0.50
C LEU A 206 -24.78 4.98 -1.11
N PRO A 207 -25.63 4.92 -2.15
CA PRO A 207 -26.25 6.13 -2.71
C PRO A 207 -27.11 6.91 -1.70
N GLU A 208 -27.91 6.21 -0.89
CA GLU A 208 -28.76 6.83 0.13
C GLU A 208 -27.92 7.48 1.24
N LEU A 209 -26.86 6.79 1.69
CA LEU A 209 -25.98 7.29 2.73
C LEU A 209 -25.12 8.46 2.26
N ASN A 210 -24.63 8.42 1.01
CA ASN A 210 -23.93 9.53 0.37
C ASN A 210 -24.80 10.79 0.31
N ALA A 211 -26.08 10.67 -0.09
CA ALA A 211 -26.99 11.81 -0.16
C ALA A 211 -27.15 12.54 1.19
N LEU A 212 -27.14 11.79 2.30
CA LEU A 212 -27.20 12.37 3.65
C LEU A 212 -25.92 13.12 4.04
N ILE A 213 -24.76 12.68 3.54
CA ILE A 213 -23.48 13.38 3.73
C ILE A 213 -23.47 14.65 2.87
N ASP A 214 -23.90 14.55 1.61
CA ASP A 214 -23.96 15.68 0.68
C ASP A 214 -24.92 16.76 1.20
N GLU A 215 -26.10 16.38 1.68
CA GLU A 215 -27.04 17.28 2.37
C GLU A 215 -26.37 18.02 3.53
N GLY A 216 -25.58 17.30 4.34
CA GLY A 216 -24.85 17.88 5.46
C GLY A 216 -23.75 18.86 5.03
N ALA A 217 -23.04 18.56 3.95
CA ALA A 217 -22.01 19.41 3.37
C ALA A 217 -22.60 20.69 2.77
N GLU A 218 -23.64 20.55 1.95
CA GLU A 218 -24.34 21.66 1.30
C GLU A 218 -24.98 22.60 2.31
N ALA A 219 -25.65 22.06 3.33
CA ALA A 219 -26.23 22.86 4.42
C ALA A 219 -25.17 23.66 5.21
N ALA A 220 -23.91 23.22 5.17
CA ALA A 220 -22.77 23.89 5.77
C ALA A 220 -22.00 24.81 4.79
N GLY A 221 -22.46 24.93 3.54
CA GLY A 221 -21.77 25.68 2.48
C GLY A 221 -20.46 25.04 2.01
N ARG A 222 -20.29 23.73 2.21
CA ARG A 222 -19.12 22.95 1.76
C ARG A 222 -19.44 22.21 0.46
N ASP A 223 -18.44 22.05 -0.39
CA ASP A 223 -18.53 21.14 -1.54
C ASP A 223 -18.58 19.69 -1.03
N PRO A 224 -19.56 18.86 -1.42
CA PRO A 224 -19.59 17.44 -1.08
C PRO A 224 -18.30 16.68 -1.43
N ARG A 225 -17.58 17.11 -2.48
CA ARG A 225 -16.27 16.58 -2.89
C ARG A 225 -15.16 16.88 -1.87
N ALA A 226 -15.37 17.79 -0.91
CA ALA A 226 -14.42 18.01 0.18
C ALA A 226 -14.45 16.88 1.23
N VAL A 227 -15.44 15.98 1.15
CA VAL A 227 -15.56 14.85 2.06
C VAL A 227 -15.20 13.58 1.29
N ARG A 228 -14.13 12.90 1.68
CA ARG A 228 -13.68 11.65 1.07
C ARG A 228 -14.58 10.48 1.45
N ARG A 229 -14.78 9.53 0.54
CA ARG A 229 -15.51 8.28 0.81
C ARG A 229 -14.50 7.15 0.95
N LEU A 230 -14.42 6.58 2.14
CA LEU A 230 -13.59 5.43 2.46
C LEU A 230 -14.49 4.21 2.67
N LEU A 231 -13.95 3.00 2.62
CA LEU A 231 -14.70 1.78 2.89
C LEU A 231 -13.76 0.69 3.43
N ASN A 232 -14.04 0.17 4.63
CA ASN A 232 -13.43 -1.07 5.06
C ASN A 232 -14.08 -2.23 4.30
N VAL A 233 -13.26 -2.99 3.59
CA VAL A 233 -13.65 -4.17 2.82
C VAL A 233 -13.04 -5.41 3.45
N SER A 234 -13.74 -6.52 3.30
CA SER A 234 -13.29 -7.83 3.75
C SER A 234 -13.84 -8.86 2.77
N GLY A 235 -13.08 -9.90 2.51
CA GLY A 235 -13.47 -10.90 1.53
C GLY A 235 -12.51 -12.07 1.53
N ARG A 236 -12.60 -12.90 0.50
CA ARG A 236 -11.70 -14.04 0.32
C ARG A 236 -11.24 -14.10 -1.13
N PHE A 237 -9.94 -14.25 -1.33
CA PHE A 237 -9.40 -14.62 -2.62
C PHE A 237 -9.61 -16.12 -2.83
N THR A 238 -10.38 -16.49 -3.84
CA THR A 238 -10.72 -17.88 -4.18
C THR A 238 -10.71 -18.10 -5.68
N ARG A 239 -10.46 -19.33 -6.12
CA ARG A 239 -10.42 -19.67 -7.57
C ARG A 239 -11.72 -19.39 -8.31
N SER A 240 -12.85 -19.60 -7.64
CA SER A 240 -14.17 -19.39 -8.22
C SER A 240 -14.92 -18.31 -7.46
N SER A 241 -15.70 -17.53 -8.20
CA SER A 241 -16.63 -16.58 -7.63
C SER A 241 -17.70 -17.29 -6.80
N SER A 242 -17.93 -16.80 -5.59
CA SER A 242 -18.95 -17.29 -4.66
C SER A 242 -19.75 -16.17 -4.00
N GLY A 243 -19.51 -14.93 -4.40
CA GLY A 243 -20.17 -13.73 -3.88
C GLY A 243 -19.31 -12.48 -4.07
N PHE A 244 -19.83 -11.35 -3.58
CA PHE A 244 -19.13 -10.07 -3.61
C PHE A 244 -17.84 -10.14 -2.80
N LEU A 245 -16.72 -9.75 -3.40
CA LEU A 245 -15.36 -9.84 -2.86
C LEU A 245 -15.02 -11.26 -2.37
N ALA A 246 -15.55 -12.28 -3.05
CA ALA A 246 -15.32 -13.69 -2.76
C ALA A 246 -15.05 -14.45 -4.06
N GLY A 247 -13.85 -14.28 -4.60
CA GLY A 247 -13.48 -14.74 -5.94
C GLY A 247 -12.03 -14.38 -6.27
N PRO A 248 -11.62 -14.53 -7.53
CA PRO A 248 -10.26 -14.26 -7.95
C PRO A 248 -10.00 -12.74 -8.02
N PRO A 249 -8.73 -12.28 -8.06
CA PRO A 249 -8.37 -10.86 -8.02
C PRO A 249 -9.07 -10.00 -9.08
N GLU A 250 -9.33 -10.53 -10.28
CA GLU A 250 -9.96 -9.78 -11.38
C GLU A 250 -11.40 -9.39 -11.01
N GLN A 251 -12.12 -10.27 -10.32
CA GLN A 251 -13.45 -9.95 -9.80
C GLN A 251 -13.38 -8.81 -8.79
N TRP A 252 -12.39 -8.83 -7.89
CA TRP A 252 -12.18 -7.74 -6.93
C TRP A 252 -11.90 -6.43 -7.65
N VAL A 253 -11.09 -6.44 -8.70
CA VAL A 253 -10.77 -5.25 -9.49
C VAL A 253 -12.05 -4.63 -10.07
N GLU A 254 -12.88 -5.42 -10.74
CA GLU A 254 -14.14 -4.96 -11.32
C GLU A 254 -15.11 -4.40 -10.27
N GLU A 255 -15.24 -5.12 -9.14
CA GLU A 255 -16.15 -4.76 -8.07
C GLU A 255 -15.72 -3.47 -7.35
N LEU A 256 -14.43 -3.33 -7.02
CA LEU A 256 -13.92 -2.12 -6.37
C LEU A 256 -13.92 -0.91 -7.31
N ALA A 257 -13.58 -1.10 -8.59
CA ALA A 257 -13.69 -0.04 -9.58
C ALA A 257 -15.15 0.45 -9.73
N ALA A 258 -16.12 -0.47 -9.74
CA ALA A 258 -17.55 -0.11 -9.74
C ALA A 258 -17.94 0.70 -8.49
N LEU A 259 -17.48 0.32 -7.29
CA LEU A 259 -17.71 1.11 -6.08
C LEU A 259 -17.16 2.54 -6.20
N THR A 260 -16.01 2.73 -6.86
CA THR A 260 -15.48 4.06 -7.12
C THR A 260 -16.33 4.84 -8.10
N LEU A 261 -16.59 4.28 -9.28
CA LEU A 261 -17.23 5.00 -10.39
C LEU A 261 -18.73 5.27 -10.10
N ASP A 262 -19.41 4.28 -9.51
CA ASP A 262 -20.86 4.34 -9.31
C ASP A 262 -21.23 4.96 -7.95
N HIS A 263 -20.36 4.86 -6.94
CA HIS A 263 -20.65 5.29 -5.57
C HIS A 263 -19.63 6.26 -4.96
N GLY A 264 -18.59 6.61 -5.71
CA GLY A 264 -17.60 7.61 -5.31
C GLY A 264 -16.62 7.15 -4.23
N VAL A 265 -16.53 5.85 -3.94
CA VAL A 265 -15.58 5.31 -2.95
C VAL A 265 -14.15 5.50 -3.46
N ALA A 266 -13.32 6.17 -2.68
CA ALA A 266 -11.96 6.55 -3.08
C ALA A 266 -10.87 5.89 -2.23
N THR A 267 -11.20 5.37 -1.05
CA THR A 267 -10.25 4.59 -0.24
C THR A 267 -10.81 3.24 0.11
N PHE A 268 -10.08 2.19 -0.22
CA PHE A 268 -10.42 0.82 0.16
C PHE A 268 -9.43 0.33 1.22
N ILE A 269 -9.94 -0.15 2.34
CA ILE A 269 -9.11 -0.64 3.44
C ILE A 269 -9.44 -2.11 3.69
N LEU A 270 -8.52 -3.00 3.36
CA LEU A 270 -8.69 -4.43 3.54
C LEU A 270 -8.53 -4.82 5.01
N GLY A 271 -9.58 -5.36 5.62
CA GLY A 271 -9.50 -6.04 6.90
C GLY A 271 -8.94 -7.45 6.72
N ALA A 272 -7.64 -7.63 6.97
CA ALA A 272 -6.96 -8.92 6.90
C ALA A 272 -5.67 -8.92 7.74
N ASP A 273 -5.39 -10.04 8.42
CA ASP A 273 -4.11 -10.32 9.08
C ASP A 273 -3.31 -11.41 8.34
N ASP A 274 -3.82 -11.87 7.19
CA ASP A 274 -3.15 -12.85 6.32
C ASP A 274 -2.18 -12.13 5.37
N PRO A 275 -0.85 -12.40 5.45
CA PRO A 275 0.14 -11.79 4.56
C PRO A 275 -0.18 -11.97 3.07
N THR A 276 -0.66 -13.15 2.68
CA THR A 276 -0.96 -13.48 1.28
C THR A 276 -2.08 -12.60 0.74
N ALA A 277 -3.17 -12.47 1.49
CA ALA A 277 -4.28 -11.59 1.10
C ALA A 277 -3.86 -10.12 1.02
N ILE A 278 -2.99 -9.65 1.93
CA ILE A 278 -2.45 -8.28 1.89
C ILE A 278 -1.64 -8.06 0.61
N GLN A 279 -0.76 -9.00 0.25
CA GLN A 279 0.07 -8.92 -0.96
C GLN A 279 -0.79 -8.93 -2.23
N LEU A 280 -1.71 -9.89 -2.38
CA LEU A 280 -2.63 -9.96 -3.52
C LEU A 280 -3.42 -8.65 -3.68
N PHE A 281 -3.95 -8.12 -2.57
CA PHE A 281 -4.70 -6.88 -2.61
C PHE A 281 -3.85 -5.68 -3.00
N ALA A 282 -2.62 -5.59 -2.50
CA ALA A 282 -1.73 -4.45 -2.73
C ALA A 282 -1.06 -4.48 -4.11
N GLN A 283 -0.65 -5.65 -4.58
CA GLN A 283 0.20 -5.82 -5.76
C GLN A 283 -0.61 -6.15 -7.03
N GLU A 284 -1.77 -6.80 -6.89
CA GLU A 284 -2.62 -7.15 -8.04
C GLU A 284 -3.87 -6.25 -8.09
N VAL A 285 -4.65 -6.22 -7.02
CA VAL A 285 -5.96 -5.53 -7.03
C VAL A 285 -5.81 -4.01 -7.06
N ALA A 286 -5.03 -3.42 -6.15
CA ALA A 286 -4.90 -1.98 -6.03
C ALA A 286 -4.42 -1.27 -7.32
N PRO A 287 -3.31 -1.68 -7.97
CA PRO A 287 -2.87 -1.04 -9.22
C PRO A 287 -3.88 -1.23 -10.35
N ALA A 288 -4.44 -2.45 -10.52
CA ALA A 288 -5.42 -2.70 -11.57
C ALA A 288 -6.72 -1.90 -11.38
N VAL A 289 -7.18 -1.67 -10.15
CA VAL A 289 -8.32 -0.76 -9.88
C VAL A 289 -7.97 0.67 -10.25
N ARG A 290 -6.75 1.14 -9.94
CA ARG A 290 -6.28 2.49 -10.32
C ARG A 290 -6.29 2.68 -11.83
N GLU A 291 -5.75 1.72 -12.57
CA GLU A 291 -5.70 1.73 -14.02
C GLU A 291 -7.11 1.72 -14.63
N LEU A 292 -7.97 0.81 -14.17
CA LEU A 292 -9.34 0.69 -14.67
C LEU A 292 -10.16 1.96 -14.42
N VAL A 293 -10.08 2.53 -13.21
CA VAL A 293 -10.77 3.79 -12.88
C VAL A 293 -10.19 4.95 -13.70
N ALA A 294 -8.87 5.02 -13.87
CA ALA A 294 -8.24 6.08 -14.68
C ALA A 294 -8.68 6.01 -16.15
N ALA A 295 -8.72 4.81 -16.73
CA ALA A 295 -9.18 4.58 -18.10
C ALA A 295 -10.65 5.02 -18.28
N GLU A 296 -11.53 4.60 -17.38
CA GLU A 296 -12.97 4.95 -17.45
C GLU A 296 -13.22 6.45 -17.26
N ARG A 297 -12.41 7.13 -16.42
CA ARG A 297 -12.47 8.60 -16.25
C ARG A 297 -12.06 9.36 -17.52
N VAL A 298 -11.21 8.79 -18.37
CA VAL A 298 -10.76 9.40 -19.62
C VAL A 298 -11.75 9.13 -20.76
N GLU A 299 -12.16 7.86 -20.93
CA GLU A 299 -13.12 7.45 -21.96
C GLU A 299 -14.28 6.66 -21.31
N PRO A 300 -15.39 7.33 -20.93
CA PRO A 300 -16.54 6.67 -20.34
C PRO A 300 -17.13 5.59 -21.26
N GLY A 301 -17.33 4.39 -20.73
CA GLY A 301 -17.75 3.19 -21.46
C GLY A 301 -16.61 2.23 -21.83
N SER A 302 -15.35 2.53 -21.50
CA SER A 302 -14.23 1.64 -21.79
C SER A 302 -14.36 0.30 -21.06
N ARG A 303 -14.87 0.28 -19.82
CA ARG A 303 -15.12 -0.95 -19.05
C ARG A 303 -16.14 -1.86 -19.72
N ALA A 304 -17.21 -1.28 -20.28
CA ALA A 304 -18.24 -2.06 -20.97
C ALA A 304 -17.68 -2.70 -22.25
N ARG A 305 -16.88 -1.94 -23.01
CA ARG A 305 -16.21 -2.45 -24.22
C ARG A 305 -15.14 -3.49 -23.91
N ALA A 306 -14.28 -3.24 -22.92
CA ALA A 306 -13.26 -4.20 -22.49
C ALA A 306 -13.89 -5.50 -21.98
N ALA A 307 -14.98 -5.43 -21.20
CA ALA A 307 -15.71 -6.61 -20.75
C ALA A 307 -16.38 -7.37 -21.92
N GLU A 308 -16.84 -6.66 -22.95
CA GLU A 308 -17.43 -7.24 -24.15
C GLU A 308 -16.36 -7.89 -25.04
N GLU A 309 -15.22 -7.23 -25.27
CA GLU A 309 -14.05 -7.74 -25.98
C GLU A 309 -13.42 -8.95 -25.26
N GLN A 310 -13.36 -8.94 -23.93
CA GLN A 310 -12.85 -10.05 -23.13
C GLN A 310 -13.82 -11.24 -23.11
N ARG A 311 -15.14 -10.99 -23.09
CA ARG A 311 -16.16 -12.05 -23.28
C ARG A 311 -16.10 -12.64 -24.69
N GLU A 312 -15.90 -11.82 -25.71
CA GLU A 312 -15.69 -12.26 -27.08
C GLU A 312 -14.38 -13.04 -27.24
N ALA A 313 -13.29 -12.63 -26.58
CA ALA A 313 -12.01 -13.35 -26.59
C ALA A 313 -12.08 -14.70 -25.87
N VAL A 314 -12.82 -14.78 -24.75
CA VAL A 314 -13.09 -16.03 -24.02
C VAL A 314 -14.00 -16.96 -24.84
N GLN A 315 -14.95 -16.41 -25.62
CA GLN A 315 -15.80 -17.17 -26.53
C GLN A 315 -15.11 -17.55 -27.85
N ALA A 316 -14.11 -16.78 -28.31
CA ALA A 316 -13.39 -16.99 -29.56
C ALA A 316 -12.27 -18.04 -29.48
N GLY A 317 -11.93 -18.53 -28.29
CA GLY A 317 -11.18 -19.77 -28.09
C GLY A 317 -9.93 -19.91 -28.96
N GLY A 318 -8.92 -19.07 -28.71
CA GLY A 318 -7.60 -19.18 -29.33
C GLY A 318 -6.53 -19.48 -28.29
N ALA A 319 -6.55 -20.66 -27.69
CA ALA A 319 -5.50 -21.09 -26.79
C ALA A 319 -4.24 -21.42 -27.63
N THR A 320 -3.12 -20.74 -27.36
CA THR A 320 -1.87 -20.84 -28.14
C THR A 320 -0.68 -21.24 -27.26
N ALA A 321 0.47 -21.51 -27.89
CA ALA A 321 1.75 -21.62 -27.20
C ALA A 321 2.05 -20.37 -26.37
N LEU A 322 2.89 -20.51 -25.34
CA LEU A 322 3.32 -19.40 -24.48
C LEU A 322 3.94 -18.29 -25.35
N ALA A 323 3.30 -17.12 -25.40
CA ALA A 323 3.74 -16.00 -26.20
C ALA A 323 4.73 -15.07 -25.46
N VAL A 324 4.82 -15.20 -24.12
CA VAL A 324 5.75 -14.44 -23.29
C VAL A 324 7.18 -14.85 -23.63
N THR A 325 8.00 -13.86 -23.97
CA THR A 325 9.41 -14.06 -24.31
C THR A 325 10.26 -13.48 -23.18
N PRO A 326 11.04 -14.33 -22.45
CA PRO A 326 12.04 -13.86 -21.49
C PRO A 326 13.01 -12.87 -22.11
N THR A 327 13.39 -11.84 -21.35
CA THR A 327 14.39 -10.86 -21.72
C THR A 327 15.78 -11.53 -21.74
N PRO A 328 16.45 -11.58 -22.90
CA PRO A 328 17.71 -12.30 -23.04
C PRO A 328 18.82 -11.62 -22.25
N ASP A 329 19.75 -12.44 -21.76
CA ASP A 329 20.98 -11.94 -21.14
C ASP A 329 21.78 -11.14 -22.19
N PRO A 330 22.17 -9.90 -21.88
CA PRO A 330 22.95 -9.07 -22.81
C PRO A 330 24.30 -9.70 -23.20
N GLY A 331 24.82 -10.68 -22.47
CA GLY A 331 26.03 -11.46 -22.81
C GLY A 331 27.33 -10.65 -22.75
N VAL A 332 27.24 -9.36 -22.45
CA VAL A 332 28.37 -8.47 -22.18
C VAL A 332 28.52 -8.39 -20.67
N ARG A 333 29.78 -8.42 -20.22
CA ARG A 333 30.13 -8.36 -18.81
C ARG A 333 31.15 -7.25 -18.58
N LEU A 334 30.93 -6.49 -17.53
CA LEU A 334 31.69 -5.30 -17.19
C LEU A 334 32.94 -5.65 -16.36
N THR A 335 32.91 -6.79 -15.69
CA THR A 335 33.98 -7.29 -14.85
C THR A 335 34.38 -8.72 -15.22
N ASP A 336 35.64 -9.07 -14.94
CA ASP A 336 36.16 -10.44 -15.02
C ASP A 336 35.78 -11.27 -13.78
N HIS A 337 35.23 -10.63 -12.74
CA HIS A 337 34.82 -11.31 -11.51
C HIS A 337 33.48 -12.04 -11.69
N ARG A 338 33.54 -13.36 -11.89
CA ARG A 338 32.37 -14.24 -11.97
C ARG A 338 32.10 -14.87 -10.60
N LEU A 339 30.93 -14.58 -10.03
CA LEU A 339 30.52 -15.12 -8.73
C LEU A 339 30.02 -16.56 -8.81
N TRP A 340 29.64 -17.01 -10.01
CA TRP A 340 29.25 -18.38 -10.26
C TRP A 340 29.51 -18.77 -11.71
N ASP A 341 29.61 -20.08 -11.94
CA ASP A 341 29.63 -20.65 -13.29
C ASP A 341 28.18 -20.75 -13.80
N GLU A 342 27.88 -20.03 -14.87
CA GLU A 342 26.55 -20.03 -15.50
C GLU A 342 26.30 -21.32 -16.29
N SER A 343 27.35 -22.03 -16.73
CA SER A 343 27.23 -23.29 -17.48
C SER A 343 26.74 -24.46 -16.64
N THR A 344 26.80 -24.33 -15.30
CA THR A 344 26.30 -25.34 -14.36
C THR A 344 24.82 -25.15 -14.00
N ARG A 345 24.15 -24.13 -14.56
CA ARG A 345 22.74 -23.86 -14.26
C ARG A 345 21.86 -25.00 -14.80
N PRO A 346 21.01 -25.62 -13.96
CA PRO A 346 20.04 -26.61 -14.43
C PRO A 346 18.97 -25.95 -15.30
N ALA A 347 18.25 -26.78 -16.06
CA ALA A 347 17.12 -26.33 -16.87
C ALA A 347 15.82 -26.93 -16.32
N ALA A 348 14.75 -26.14 -16.35
CA ALA A 348 13.41 -26.59 -16.01
C ALA A 348 12.94 -27.66 -17.01
N PRO A 349 12.14 -28.64 -16.56
CA PRO A 349 11.54 -29.60 -17.48
C PRO A 349 10.64 -28.86 -18.49
N PRO A 350 10.61 -29.31 -19.76
CA PRO A 350 9.74 -28.69 -20.75
C PRO A 350 8.27 -28.88 -20.37
N ALA A 351 7.43 -27.94 -20.79
CA ALA A 351 5.99 -28.06 -20.62
C ALA A 351 5.48 -29.37 -21.27
N PRO A 352 4.44 -30.01 -20.70
CA PRO A 352 3.83 -31.19 -21.31
C PRO A 352 3.44 -30.93 -22.77
N ALA A 353 3.67 -31.91 -23.65
CA ALA A 353 3.38 -31.77 -25.07
C ALA A 353 1.91 -31.42 -25.31
N GLY A 354 1.66 -30.33 -26.04
CA GLY A 354 0.30 -29.84 -26.31
C GLY A 354 -0.35 -29.07 -25.16
N HIS A 355 0.40 -28.71 -24.11
CA HIS A 355 -0.10 -27.79 -23.08
C HIS A 355 -0.40 -26.42 -23.68
N VAL A 356 -1.53 -25.83 -23.28
CA VAL A 356 -2.03 -24.59 -23.87
C VAL A 356 -2.27 -23.56 -22.79
N TYR A 357 -1.83 -22.33 -23.03
CA TYR A 357 -1.88 -21.25 -22.05
C TYR A 357 -3.07 -20.33 -22.34
N THR A 358 -3.90 -20.10 -21.32
CA THR A 358 -4.96 -19.08 -21.39
C THR A 358 -4.35 -17.68 -21.44
N PRO A 359 -5.08 -16.65 -21.91
CA PRO A 359 -4.58 -15.27 -21.85
C PRO A 359 -4.17 -14.84 -20.44
N HIS A 360 -4.91 -15.29 -19.42
CA HIS A 360 -4.59 -15.05 -18.01
C HIS A 360 -3.27 -15.73 -17.59
N ALA A 361 -3.10 -17.01 -17.90
CA ALA A 361 -1.86 -17.74 -17.68
C ALA A 361 -0.65 -17.04 -18.33
N GLN A 362 -0.83 -16.51 -19.55
CA GLN A 362 0.22 -15.75 -20.24
C GLN A 362 0.51 -14.43 -19.52
N ALA A 363 -0.50 -13.70 -19.05
CA ALA A 363 -0.30 -12.46 -18.28
C ALA A 363 0.44 -12.73 -16.96
N VAL A 364 0.10 -13.81 -16.25
CA VAL A 364 0.80 -14.23 -15.01
C VAL A 364 2.26 -14.57 -15.29
N GLY A 365 2.56 -15.28 -16.39
CA GLY A 365 3.94 -15.51 -16.82
C GLY A 365 4.67 -14.23 -17.21
N GLY A 366 3.98 -13.27 -17.83
CA GLY A 366 4.53 -11.98 -18.24
C GLY A 366 4.88 -11.05 -17.07
N HIS A 367 4.15 -11.15 -15.96
CA HIS A 367 4.34 -10.26 -14.81
C HIS A 367 5.77 -10.29 -14.23
N LEU A 368 6.41 -11.47 -14.19
CA LEU A 368 7.80 -11.58 -13.76
C LEU A 368 8.75 -10.79 -14.68
N VAL A 369 8.53 -10.89 -15.99
CA VAL A 369 9.30 -10.15 -17.00
C VAL A 369 9.09 -8.64 -16.83
N ASP A 370 7.87 -8.19 -16.57
CA ASP A 370 7.57 -6.76 -16.34
C ASP A 370 8.29 -6.20 -15.10
N VAL A 371 8.27 -6.94 -13.98
CA VAL A 371 8.99 -6.58 -12.75
C VAL A 371 10.50 -6.55 -13.01
N HIS A 372 11.04 -7.56 -13.67
CA HIS A 372 12.46 -7.64 -13.96
C HIS A 372 12.92 -6.56 -14.94
N ASP A 373 12.14 -6.27 -15.99
CA ASP A 373 12.45 -5.18 -16.93
C ASP A 373 12.45 -3.81 -16.24
N HIS A 374 11.56 -3.61 -15.27
CA HIS A 374 11.62 -2.42 -14.40
C HIS A 374 12.95 -2.38 -13.62
N LEU A 375 13.35 -3.48 -12.97
CA LEU A 375 14.63 -3.56 -12.26
C LEU A 375 15.84 -3.32 -13.17
N ARG A 376 15.80 -3.82 -14.42
CA ARG A 376 16.85 -3.56 -15.42
C ARG A 376 16.93 -2.09 -15.78
N GLN A 377 15.77 -1.43 -15.97
CA GLN A 377 15.71 -0.01 -16.28
C GLN A 377 16.24 0.84 -15.14
N GLU A 378 15.87 0.53 -13.90
CA GLU A 378 16.40 1.22 -12.71
C GLU A 378 17.91 1.01 -12.56
N LEU A 379 18.41 -0.21 -12.75
CA LEU A 379 19.86 -0.50 -12.73
C LEU A 379 20.61 0.29 -13.81
N ALA A 380 20.06 0.39 -15.02
CA ALA A 380 20.66 1.19 -16.09
C ALA A 380 20.73 2.68 -15.71
N GLN A 381 19.69 3.20 -15.04
CA GLN A 381 19.66 4.58 -14.55
C GLN A 381 20.66 4.81 -13.41
N VAL A 382 20.79 3.89 -12.45
CA VAL A 382 21.82 3.93 -11.39
C VAL A 382 23.20 4.13 -12.01
N ARG A 383 23.52 3.34 -13.04
CA ARG A 383 24.82 3.38 -13.72
C ARG A 383 25.06 4.66 -14.49
N ASP A 384 24.05 5.10 -15.24
CA ASP A 384 24.15 6.35 -16.01
C ASP A 384 24.37 7.55 -15.09
N LEU A 385 23.67 7.61 -13.96
CA LEU A 385 23.85 8.66 -12.96
C LEU A 385 25.23 8.62 -12.30
N LEU A 386 25.74 7.43 -11.96
CA LEU A 386 27.09 7.27 -11.42
C LEU A 386 28.14 7.85 -12.39
N GLU A 387 28.01 7.56 -13.69
CA GLU A 387 28.93 8.06 -14.71
C GLU A 387 28.80 9.57 -14.95
N GLN A 388 27.57 10.11 -14.93
CA GLN A 388 27.33 11.55 -15.03
C GLN A 388 27.92 12.34 -13.86
N VAL A 389 27.83 11.79 -12.63
CA VAL A 389 28.43 12.38 -11.43
C VAL A 389 29.95 12.33 -11.51
N LYS A 390 30.53 11.20 -11.91
CA LYS A 390 31.99 11.01 -12.06
C LYS A 390 32.60 11.96 -13.08
N ARG A 391 31.90 12.23 -14.19
CA ARG A 391 32.34 13.18 -15.23
C ARG A 391 32.15 14.65 -14.84
N GLY A 392 31.52 14.93 -13.70
CA GLY A 392 31.19 16.29 -13.26
C GLY A 392 30.17 17.00 -14.17
N VAL A 393 29.53 16.28 -15.09
CA VAL A 393 28.50 16.81 -16.01
C VAL A 393 27.27 17.23 -15.23
N VAL A 394 26.94 16.45 -14.20
CA VAL A 394 25.83 16.70 -13.31
C VAL A 394 26.39 16.81 -11.91
N SER A 395 26.16 17.97 -11.26
CA SER A 395 26.47 18.10 -9.83
C SER A 395 25.65 17.08 -9.04
N ALA A 396 26.15 16.58 -7.91
CA ALA A 396 25.38 15.70 -7.04
C ALA A 396 23.97 16.27 -6.70
N GLY A 397 23.84 17.61 -6.65
CA GLY A 397 22.56 18.30 -6.45
C GLY A 397 21.62 18.35 -7.67
N ALA A 398 22.14 18.27 -8.90
CA ALA A 398 21.34 18.19 -10.13
C ALA A 398 20.95 16.73 -10.46
N ALA A 399 21.81 15.77 -10.16
CA ALA A 399 21.51 14.33 -10.26
C ALA A 399 20.33 14.00 -9.32
N ARG A 400 20.36 14.61 -8.13
CA ARG A 400 19.26 14.62 -7.16
C ARG A 400 17.94 15.16 -7.73
N ALA A 401 17.93 16.16 -8.61
CA ALA A 401 16.69 16.72 -9.16
C ALA A 401 16.04 15.79 -10.19
N VAL A 402 16.84 15.11 -11.01
CA VAL A 402 16.38 14.09 -11.96
C VAL A 402 15.85 12.87 -11.20
N LEU A 403 16.61 12.39 -10.20
CA LEU A 403 16.19 11.30 -9.31
C LEU A 403 14.87 11.59 -8.57
N ASN A 404 14.71 12.81 -8.05
CA ASN A 404 13.48 13.25 -7.36
C ASN A 404 12.24 13.36 -8.27
N GLN A 405 12.40 13.42 -9.59
CA GLN A 405 11.28 13.44 -10.54
C GLN A 405 10.86 12.02 -10.95
N MET A 406 11.75 11.04 -10.83
CA MET A 406 11.50 9.65 -11.19
C MET A 406 10.89 8.85 -10.04
N THR A 407 11.05 9.30 -8.80
CA THR A 407 10.36 8.77 -7.60
C THR A 407 9.69 9.92 -6.83
N MET A 408 8.36 9.96 -6.82
CA MET A 408 7.60 10.88 -5.99
C MET A 408 7.72 10.53 -4.49
N ARG A 409 8.44 11.42 -3.75
CA ARG A 409 8.34 11.82 -2.30
C ARG A 409 9.39 11.34 -1.25
N GLN A 410 10.56 12.04 -1.24
CA GLN A 410 11.41 12.72 -0.20
C GLN A 410 11.53 12.21 1.28
N ASN A 411 12.65 12.30 2.05
CA ASN A 411 14.06 12.81 2.00
C ASN A 411 14.93 11.93 2.97
N ASN A 412 16.19 11.51 2.71
CA ASN A 412 17.47 12.25 2.97
C ASN A 412 18.75 11.49 2.43
N TRP A 413 19.75 12.22 1.86
CA TRP A 413 21.21 11.94 1.51
C TRP A 413 21.70 11.13 0.26
N THR A 414 22.32 11.83 -0.72
CA THR A 414 23.29 11.45 -1.81
C THR A 414 23.00 10.19 -2.68
N LEU A 415 23.68 10.02 -3.84
CA LEU A 415 23.61 8.84 -4.75
C LEU A 415 23.54 7.50 -3.98
N GLY A 416 24.22 7.41 -2.84
CA GLY A 416 24.16 6.23 -1.97
C GLY A 416 22.77 5.87 -1.42
N ALA A 417 21.90 6.82 -1.10
CA ALA A 417 20.53 6.47 -0.70
C ALA A 417 19.68 5.92 -1.85
N TYR A 418 19.94 6.33 -3.10
CA TYR A 418 19.23 5.76 -4.25
C TYR A 418 19.70 4.33 -4.52
N CYS A 419 21.01 4.11 -4.54
CA CYS A 419 21.55 2.75 -4.64
C CYS A 419 21.05 1.86 -3.49
N ALA A 420 21.03 2.37 -2.24
CA ALA A 420 20.48 1.63 -1.10
C ALA A 420 18.98 1.35 -1.23
N ALA A 421 18.19 2.28 -1.77
CA ALA A 421 16.77 2.09 -2.04
C ALA A 421 16.55 1.01 -3.13
N TYR A 422 17.29 1.08 -4.25
CA TYR A 422 17.27 0.07 -5.30
C TYR A 422 17.67 -1.31 -4.77
N CYS A 423 18.77 -1.37 -4.01
CA CYS A 423 19.22 -2.57 -3.30
C CYS A 423 18.15 -3.14 -2.35
N THR A 424 17.38 -2.27 -1.69
CA THR A 424 16.25 -2.67 -0.85
C THR A 424 15.13 -3.28 -1.68
N VAL A 425 14.80 -2.71 -2.84
CA VAL A 425 13.79 -3.26 -3.77
C VAL A 425 14.22 -4.64 -4.28
N VAL A 426 15.47 -4.81 -4.71
CA VAL A 426 16.01 -6.11 -5.16
C VAL A 426 15.95 -7.15 -4.03
N THR A 427 16.36 -6.77 -2.82
CA THR A 427 16.28 -7.65 -1.64
C THR A 427 14.84 -8.05 -1.33
N GLN A 428 13.89 -7.13 -1.47
CA GLN A 428 12.47 -7.40 -1.25
C GLN A 428 11.90 -8.34 -2.32
N HIS A 429 12.23 -8.12 -3.58
CA HIS A 429 11.80 -8.95 -4.70
C HIS A 429 12.24 -10.41 -4.55
N HIS A 430 13.54 -10.66 -4.38
CA HIS A 430 14.03 -12.04 -4.17
C HIS A 430 13.51 -12.65 -2.86
N GLY A 431 13.33 -11.82 -1.82
CA GLY A 431 12.70 -12.26 -0.57
C GLY A 431 11.26 -12.75 -0.75
N LEU A 432 10.49 -12.19 -1.69
CA LEU A 432 9.14 -12.67 -2.01
C LEU A 432 9.19 -14.04 -2.70
N GLU A 433 10.15 -14.22 -3.60
CA GLU A 433 10.33 -15.47 -4.34
C GLU A 433 10.71 -16.62 -3.42
N ASP A 434 11.76 -16.43 -2.62
CA ASP A 434 12.28 -17.43 -1.68
C ASP A 434 11.24 -17.87 -0.66
N ASN A 435 10.49 -16.91 -0.11
CA ASN A 435 9.60 -17.19 1.01
C ASN A 435 8.21 -17.65 0.57
N SER A 436 7.80 -17.36 -0.66
CA SER A 436 6.41 -17.56 -1.10
C SER A 436 6.29 -18.32 -2.42
N ILE A 437 6.91 -17.81 -3.49
CA ILE A 437 6.72 -18.30 -4.86
C ILE A 437 7.42 -19.64 -5.06
N PHE A 438 8.71 -19.76 -4.71
CA PHE A 438 9.48 -20.98 -4.89
C PHE A 438 8.95 -22.14 -4.05
N PRO A 439 8.56 -21.98 -2.77
CA PRO A 439 7.89 -23.04 -2.02
C PRO A 439 6.60 -23.52 -2.68
N HIS A 440 5.83 -22.62 -3.32
CA HIS A 440 4.62 -22.97 -4.07
C HIS A 440 4.95 -23.77 -5.34
N LEU A 441 5.84 -23.25 -6.19
CA LEU A 441 6.27 -23.93 -7.42
C LEU A 441 6.89 -25.31 -7.14
N ARG A 442 7.70 -25.44 -6.08
CA ARG A 442 8.30 -26.71 -5.64
C ARG A 442 7.25 -27.76 -5.28
N ARG A 443 6.09 -27.34 -4.73
CA ARG A 443 4.96 -28.24 -4.45
C ARG A 443 4.16 -28.57 -5.70
N ALA A 444 3.98 -27.61 -6.60
CA ALA A 444 3.18 -27.76 -7.82
C ALA A 444 3.89 -28.62 -8.89
N GLU A 445 5.22 -28.45 -9.04
CA GLU A 445 6.03 -29.13 -10.04
C GLU A 445 7.39 -29.54 -9.45
N PRO A 446 7.49 -30.71 -8.79
CA PRO A 446 8.70 -31.16 -8.09
C PRO A 446 9.97 -31.24 -8.97
N GLY A 447 9.80 -31.37 -10.29
CA GLY A 447 10.91 -31.37 -11.25
C GLY A 447 11.67 -30.04 -11.33
N LEU A 448 11.11 -28.95 -10.81
CA LEU A 448 11.77 -27.64 -10.73
C LEU A 448 12.78 -27.52 -9.60
N GLY A 449 12.82 -28.49 -8.66
CA GLY A 449 13.66 -28.44 -7.46
C GLY A 449 15.10 -27.95 -7.73
N PRO A 450 15.85 -28.54 -8.66
CA PRO A 450 17.22 -28.11 -8.97
C PRO A 450 17.33 -26.65 -9.44
N VAL A 451 16.36 -26.15 -10.23
CA VAL A 451 16.33 -24.76 -10.69
C VAL A 451 16.07 -23.82 -9.52
N LEU A 452 15.07 -24.11 -8.70
CA LEU A 452 14.70 -23.31 -7.54
C LEU A 452 15.85 -23.26 -6.51
N ASP A 453 16.48 -24.40 -6.23
CA ASP A 453 17.64 -24.48 -5.33
C ASP A 453 18.82 -23.64 -5.87
N ARG A 454 18.99 -23.58 -7.20
CA ARG A 454 20.01 -22.75 -7.83
C ARG A 454 19.67 -21.26 -7.73
N LEU A 455 18.41 -20.87 -7.94
CA LEU A 455 17.97 -19.48 -7.82
C LEU A 455 18.10 -18.99 -6.37
N GLU A 456 17.64 -19.77 -5.39
CA GLU A 456 17.82 -19.49 -3.95
C GLU A 456 19.31 -19.30 -3.60
N ALA A 457 20.20 -20.15 -4.15
CA ALA A 457 21.64 -20.00 -3.94
C ALA A 457 22.22 -18.72 -4.60
N GLU A 458 21.72 -18.34 -5.78
CA GLU A 458 22.10 -17.08 -6.42
C GLU A 458 21.57 -15.86 -5.66
N HIS A 459 20.37 -15.92 -5.06
CA HIS A 459 19.82 -14.87 -4.21
C HIS A 459 20.70 -14.56 -2.99
N VAL A 460 21.22 -15.59 -2.32
CA VAL A 460 22.16 -15.42 -1.19
C VAL A 460 23.40 -14.64 -1.64
N VAL A 461 23.96 -15.00 -2.80
CA VAL A 461 25.13 -14.31 -3.35
C VAL A 461 24.79 -12.88 -3.79
N ILE A 462 23.62 -12.65 -4.38
CA ILE A 462 23.16 -11.31 -4.76
C ILE A 462 23.00 -10.42 -3.52
N HIS A 463 22.51 -10.96 -2.41
CA HIS A 463 22.43 -10.23 -1.16
C HIS A 463 23.82 -9.76 -0.69
N ASP A 464 24.82 -10.63 -0.72
CA ASP A 464 26.22 -10.25 -0.40
C ASP A 464 26.77 -9.16 -1.33
N VAL A 465 26.41 -9.20 -2.61
CA VAL A 465 26.79 -8.17 -3.60
C VAL A 465 26.10 -6.84 -3.31
N VAL A 466 24.81 -6.88 -2.98
CA VAL A 466 24.02 -5.72 -2.57
C VAL A 466 24.61 -5.08 -1.31
N GLU A 467 24.95 -5.86 -0.29
CA GLU A 467 25.67 -5.36 0.90
C GLU A 467 27.06 -4.81 0.55
N GLY A 468 27.71 -5.35 -0.48
CA GLY A 468 28.97 -4.82 -1.02
C GLY A 468 28.81 -3.41 -1.60
N VAL A 469 27.72 -3.15 -2.32
CA VAL A 469 27.40 -1.81 -2.83
C VAL A 469 27.14 -0.84 -1.68
N ASP A 470 26.37 -1.24 -0.66
CA ASP A 470 26.11 -0.39 0.52
C ASP A 470 27.41 0.00 1.24
N ARG A 471 28.30 -0.98 1.48
CA ARG A 471 29.62 -0.73 2.07
C ARG A 471 30.45 0.24 1.23
N ALA A 472 30.48 0.08 -0.09
CA ALA A 472 31.21 0.97 -0.99
C ALA A 472 30.66 2.41 -0.95
N LEU A 473 29.34 2.57 -0.80
CA LEU A 473 28.69 3.86 -0.68
C LEU A 473 28.99 4.55 0.65
N VAL A 474 29.06 3.79 1.74
CA VAL A 474 29.49 4.30 3.06
C VAL A 474 30.95 4.77 2.99
N ASP A 475 31.81 4.05 2.28
CA ASP A 475 33.23 4.45 2.13
C ASP A 475 33.37 5.71 1.27
N LEU A 476 32.54 5.91 0.23
CA LEU A 476 32.50 7.15 -0.56
C LEU A 476 32.16 8.39 0.28
N ILE A 477 31.39 8.24 1.37
CA ILE A 477 31.11 9.34 2.31
C ILE A 477 32.39 9.73 3.08
N ARG A 478 33.25 8.76 3.37
CA ARG A 478 34.50 8.97 4.12
C ARG A 478 35.61 9.58 3.26
N ASP A 479 35.65 9.25 1.97
CA ASP A 479 36.60 9.80 1.00
C ASP A 479 35.89 10.38 -0.24
N PRO A 480 35.34 11.61 -0.15
CA PRO A 480 34.59 12.21 -1.23
C PRO A 480 35.48 12.49 -2.46
N GLY A 481 35.28 11.74 -3.54
CA GLY A 481 35.95 11.94 -4.82
C GLY A 481 36.55 10.69 -5.44
N ASP A 482 36.76 9.63 -4.67
CA ASP A 482 37.13 8.31 -5.19
C ASP A 482 35.89 7.43 -5.40
N PHE A 483 35.46 7.30 -6.67
CA PHE A 483 34.30 6.47 -7.05
C PHE A 483 34.68 5.03 -7.41
N THR A 484 35.96 4.64 -7.29
CA THR A 484 36.47 3.36 -7.80
C THR A 484 35.76 2.17 -7.16
N ALA A 485 35.63 2.16 -5.82
CA ALA A 485 34.98 1.07 -5.09
C ALA A 485 33.48 0.96 -5.43
N VAL A 486 32.78 2.10 -5.54
CA VAL A 486 31.35 2.14 -5.90
C VAL A 486 31.13 1.65 -7.32
N GLN A 487 31.96 2.08 -8.28
CA GLN A 487 31.90 1.61 -9.66
C GLN A 487 32.11 0.11 -9.75
N GLN A 488 33.14 -0.43 -9.10
CA GLN A 488 33.41 -1.86 -9.09
C GLN A 488 32.25 -2.67 -8.48
N ALA A 489 31.69 -2.19 -7.36
CA ALA A 489 30.56 -2.86 -6.71
C ALA A 489 29.30 -2.84 -7.60
N VAL A 490 29.00 -1.70 -8.24
CA VAL A 490 27.86 -1.56 -9.17
C VAL A 490 28.05 -2.39 -10.44
N ASP A 491 29.27 -2.50 -10.98
CA ASP A 491 29.56 -3.33 -12.15
C ASP A 491 29.41 -4.82 -11.84
N VAL A 492 29.85 -5.27 -10.64
CA VAL A 492 29.58 -6.64 -10.17
C VAL A 492 28.07 -6.86 -10.00
N LEU A 493 27.36 -5.95 -9.31
CA LEU A 493 25.90 -6.03 -9.17
C LEU A 493 25.21 -6.13 -10.52
N THR A 494 25.67 -5.35 -11.51
CA THR A 494 25.08 -5.33 -12.84
C THR A 494 25.25 -6.66 -13.56
N ASP A 495 26.47 -7.17 -13.62
CA ASP A 495 26.77 -8.45 -14.27
C ASP A 495 26.01 -9.61 -13.60
N THR A 496 25.97 -9.61 -12.26
CA THR A 496 25.31 -10.62 -11.44
C THR A 496 23.80 -10.58 -11.62
N LEU A 497 23.17 -9.41 -11.48
CA LEU A 497 21.71 -9.28 -11.51
C LEU A 497 21.16 -9.52 -12.92
N LEU A 498 21.75 -8.96 -13.97
CA LEU A 498 21.27 -9.17 -15.34
C LEU A 498 21.34 -10.65 -15.76
N SER A 499 22.45 -11.32 -15.40
CA SER A 499 22.60 -12.77 -15.63
C SER A 499 21.57 -13.59 -14.86
N HIS A 500 21.27 -13.19 -13.62
CA HIS A 500 20.32 -13.86 -12.76
C HIS A 500 18.88 -13.71 -13.25
N LEU A 501 18.40 -12.48 -13.46
CA LEU A 501 17.03 -12.19 -13.92
C LEU A 501 16.73 -12.92 -15.25
N SER A 502 17.66 -12.88 -16.21
CA SER A 502 17.47 -13.59 -17.49
C SER A 502 17.50 -15.11 -17.36
N TYR A 503 18.18 -15.66 -16.34
CA TYR A 503 18.10 -17.09 -16.05
C TYR A 503 16.76 -17.45 -15.41
N GLU A 504 16.35 -16.69 -14.41
CA GLU A 504 15.08 -16.91 -13.73
C GLU A 504 13.90 -16.84 -14.70
N GLU A 505 13.80 -15.78 -15.50
CA GLU A 505 12.70 -15.66 -16.47
C GLU A 505 12.65 -16.84 -17.43
N ARG A 506 13.82 -17.29 -17.92
CA ARG A 506 13.91 -18.41 -18.86
C ARG A 506 13.35 -19.70 -18.25
N GLU A 507 13.66 -19.96 -16.99
CA GLU A 507 13.28 -21.22 -16.35
C GLU A 507 11.92 -21.17 -15.64
N ILE A 508 11.48 -19.99 -15.19
CA ILE A 508 10.35 -19.83 -14.26
C ILE A 508 9.10 -19.21 -14.91
N VAL A 509 9.21 -18.43 -16.00
CA VAL A 509 8.04 -17.84 -16.68
C VAL A 509 7.04 -18.91 -17.11
N ALA A 510 7.52 -20.01 -17.71
CA ALA A 510 6.63 -21.08 -18.16
C ALA A 510 5.97 -21.84 -16.98
N PRO A 511 6.71 -22.24 -15.92
CA PRO A 511 6.11 -22.71 -14.67
C PRO A 511 5.08 -21.76 -14.03
N LEU A 512 5.39 -20.46 -13.95
CA LEU A 512 4.46 -19.45 -13.42
C LEU A 512 3.20 -19.35 -14.26
N ALA A 513 3.34 -19.38 -15.58
CA ALA A 513 2.20 -19.43 -16.48
C ALA A 513 1.36 -20.72 -16.32
N ARG A 514 1.89 -21.79 -15.71
CA ARG A 514 1.11 -23.02 -15.43
C ARG A 514 0.47 -23.03 -14.05
N HIS A 515 1.18 -22.53 -13.04
CA HIS A 515 0.82 -22.75 -11.63
C HIS A 515 0.56 -21.47 -10.84
N GLY A 516 0.86 -20.32 -11.45
CA GLY A 516 0.90 -19.01 -10.81
C GLY A 516 1.99 -18.84 -9.76
N PHE A 517 2.10 -17.62 -9.25
CA PHE A 517 2.89 -17.24 -8.08
C PHE A 517 2.37 -17.92 -6.80
N TYR A 518 1.07 -18.21 -6.74
CA TYR A 518 0.41 -18.84 -5.60
C TYR A 518 -0.62 -19.89 -6.00
N ALA A 519 -0.97 -20.74 -5.05
CA ALA A 519 -1.87 -21.86 -5.28
C ALA A 519 -3.26 -21.41 -5.76
N GLY A 520 -3.54 -21.66 -7.05
CA GLY A 520 -4.85 -21.38 -7.65
C GLY A 520 -5.01 -20.04 -8.36
N GLN A 521 -3.90 -19.36 -8.66
CA GLN A 521 -3.93 -18.15 -9.47
C GLN A 521 -4.15 -18.42 -10.96
N VAL A 522 -3.71 -19.58 -11.47
CA VAL A 522 -3.90 -20.03 -12.86
C VAL A 522 -4.82 -21.24 -12.95
#